data_AF-A0A381YHE0-F1
#
_entry.id   AF-A0A381YHE0-F1
#
_cell.length_a   1.000
_cell.length_b   1.000
_cell.length_c   1.000
_cell.angle_alpha   90.00
_cell.angle_beta   90.00
_cell.angle_gamma   90.00
#
_symmetry.space_group_name_H-M   'P 1'
#
loop_
_entity.id
_entity.type
_entity.pdbx_description
1 polymer ?
#
loop_
_entity_poly.entity_id
_entity_poly.type
_entity_poly.pdbx_seq_one_letter_code
_entity_poly.pdbx_strand_id
1 'polypeptide(L)'
;MKTSLLAKKLGFYAMIIIVWQGLDSSDIWPDNIFPSPVDVVEDLAYGVSDGSLFYGIGTSMLRLIVGLTIAIVGGTILGIFMA
;
A
#
# COMPACT_ATOMS: atom_id res chain seq x y z
N MET A 1 -27.58 -7.69 -21.17
CA MET A 1 -27.54 -8.25 -19.79
C MET A 1 -26.23 -7.99 -19.02
N LYS A 2 -25.08 -7.71 -19.65
CA LYS A 2 -23.81 -7.43 -18.94
C LYS A 2 -23.76 -6.06 -18.23
N THR A 3 -24.50 -5.08 -18.75
CA THR A 3 -24.53 -3.69 -18.24
C THR A 3 -25.07 -3.59 -16.83
N SER A 4 -26.04 -4.43 -16.44
CA SER A 4 -26.60 -4.43 -15.09
C SER A 4 -25.63 -4.96 -14.04
N LEU A 5 -24.74 -5.90 -14.41
CA LEU A 5 -23.72 -6.41 -13.51
C LEU A 5 -22.63 -5.37 -13.25
N LEU A 6 -22.18 -4.66 -14.31
CA LEU A 6 -21.21 -3.57 -14.18
C LEU A 6 -21.77 -2.41 -13.35
N ALA A 7 -23.02 -2.01 -13.58
CA ALA A 7 -23.69 -0.97 -12.78
C ALA A 7 -23.82 -1.36 -11.30
N LYS A 8 -24.17 -2.62 -11.00
CA LYS A 8 -24.20 -3.14 -9.62
C LYS A 8 -22.83 -3.09 -8.96
N LYS A 9 -21.77 -3.48 -9.67
CA LYS A 9 -20.38 -3.43 -9.16
C LYS A 9 -19.94 -2.00 -8.89
N LEU A 10 -20.13 -1.10 -9.85
CA LEU A 10 -19.81 0.33 -9.69
C LEU A 10 -20.58 0.94 -8.51
N GLY A 11 -21.88 0.67 -8.40
CA GLY A 11 -22.70 1.14 -7.28
C GLY A 11 -22.23 0.60 -5.93
N PHE A 12 -21.80 -0.66 -5.87
CA PHE A 12 -21.23 -1.25 -4.65
C PHE A 12 -19.92 -0.57 -4.23
N TYR A 13 -18.98 -0.37 -5.16
CA TYR A 13 -17.72 0.33 -4.85
C TYR A 13 -17.95 1.81 -4.50
N ALA A 14 -18.86 2.49 -5.20
CA ALA A 14 -19.24 3.86 -4.87
C ALA A 14 -19.83 3.96 -3.46
N MET A 15 -20.69 3.00 -3.07
CA MET A 15 -21.23 2.93 -1.70
C MET A 15 -20.11 2.77 -0.66
N ILE A 16 -19.11 1.94 -0.92
CA ILE A 16 -17.96 1.79 -0.01
C ILE A 16 -17.22 3.11 0.16
N ILE A 17 -16.94 3.83 -0.94
CA ILE A 17 -16.24 5.12 -0.89
C ILE A 17 -17.08 6.16 -0.11
N ILE A 18 -18.41 6.19 -0.33
CA ILE A 18 -19.30 7.10 0.39
C ILE A 18 -19.31 6.79 1.88
N VAL A 19 -19.39 5.51 2.26
CA VAL A 19 -19.33 5.10 3.67
C VAL A 19 -17.98 5.46 4.29
N TRP A 20 -16.88 5.22 3.58
CA TRP A 20 -15.55 5.58 4.05
C TRP A 20 -15.42 7.10 4.26
N GLN A 21 -15.80 7.91 3.28
CA GLN A 21 -15.81 9.37 3.42
C GLN A 21 -16.71 9.83 4.58
N GLY A 22 -17.88 9.20 4.75
CA GLY A 22 -18.80 9.52 5.83
C GLY A 22 -18.26 9.17 7.22
N LEU A 23 -17.47 8.11 7.33
CA LEU A 23 -16.79 7.72 8.58
C LEU A 23 -15.65 8.68 8.92
N ASP A 24 -14.86 9.07 7.94
CA ASP A 24 -13.81 10.08 8.10
C ASP A 24 -14.43 11.42 8.55
N SER A 25 -15.47 11.90 7.86
CA SER A 25 -16.19 13.14 8.22
C SER A 25 -16.89 13.11 9.58
N SER A 26 -16.91 11.97 10.28
CA SER A 26 -17.40 11.89 11.65
C SER A 26 -16.38 12.28 12.72
N ASP A 27 -15.11 12.54 12.32
CA ASP A 27 -14.03 13.06 13.19
C ASP A 27 -13.81 12.20 14.45
N ILE A 28 -14.05 10.89 14.32
CA ILE A 28 -13.86 9.91 15.41
C ILE A 28 -12.37 9.59 15.58
N TRP A 29 -11.63 9.55 14.47
CA TRP A 29 -10.21 9.27 14.44
C TRP A 29 -9.48 10.43 13.78
N PRO A 30 -8.25 10.75 14.23
CA PRO A 30 -7.46 11.75 13.54
C PRO A 30 -7.00 11.24 12.16
N ASP A 31 -6.86 12.17 11.22
CA ASP A 31 -6.59 11.92 9.80
C ASP A 31 -5.30 11.11 9.55
N ASN A 32 -4.34 11.16 10.48
CA ASN A 32 -3.12 10.36 10.41
C ASN A 32 -3.35 8.86 10.65
N ILE A 33 -4.45 8.49 11.30
CA ILE A 33 -4.86 7.10 11.55
C ILE A 33 -5.88 6.65 10.51
N PHE A 34 -6.84 7.50 10.17
CA PHE A 34 -7.91 7.17 9.24
C PHE A 34 -8.18 8.33 8.27
N PRO A 35 -7.34 8.51 7.23
CA PRO A 35 -7.52 9.58 6.27
C PRO A 35 -8.72 9.33 5.35
N SER A 36 -9.23 10.40 4.75
CA SER A 36 -10.31 10.32 3.79
C SER A 36 -9.87 9.63 2.49
N PRO A 37 -10.81 9.05 1.72
CA PRO A 37 -10.50 8.52 0.40
C PRO A 37 -9.87 9.55 -0.55
N VAL A 38 -10.21 10.83 -0.39
CA VAL A 38 -9.68 11.92 -1.22
C VAL A 38 -8.22 12.16 -0.88
N ASP A 39 -7.88 12.25 0.41
CA ASP A 39 -6.51 12.47 0.88
C ASP A 39 -5.60 11.32 0.43
N VAL A 40 -6.08 10.07 0.51
CA VAL A 40 -5.32 8.91 0.03
C VAL A 40 -5.01 9.01 -1.46
N VAL A 41 -5.97 9.45 -2.28
CA VAL A 41 -5.75 9.61 -3.73
C VAL A 41 -4.78 10.77 -4.01
N GLU A 42 -4.91 11.87 -3.28
CA GLU A 42 -4.04 13.04 -3.42
C GLU A 42 -2.60 12.69 -3.02
N ASP A 43 -2.40 12.01 -1.89
CA ASP A 43 -1.08 11.54 -1.43
C ASP A 43 -0.43 10.57 -2.43
N LEU A 44 -1.21 9.63 -2.97
CA LEU A 44 -0.74 8.72 -4.01
C LEU A 44 -0.38 9.47 -5.29
N ALA A 45 -1.18 10.45 -5.70
CA ALA A 45 -0.91 11.26 -6.88
C ALA A 45 0.35 12.11 -6.71
N TYR A 46 0.53 12.74 -5.54
CA TYR A 46 1.75 13.48 -5.22
C TYR A 46 2.97 12.57 -5.22
N GLY A 47 2.91 11.44 -4.53
CA GLY A 47 4.01 10.47 -4.46
C GLY A 47 4.39 9.86 -5.82
N VAL A 48 3.41 9.74 -6.73
CA VAL A 48 3.68 9.36 -8.13
C VAL A 48 4.31 10.52 -8.90
N SER A 49 3.85 11.75 -8.70
CA SER A 49 4.32 12.94 -9.43
C SER A 49 5.74 13.34 -9.09
N ASP A 50 6.14 13.22 -7.82
CA ASP A 50 7.48 13.54 -7.33
C ASP A 50 8.44 12.33 -7.40
N GLY A 51 7.92 11.15 -7.75
CA GLY A 51 8.66 9.89 -7.85
C GLY A 51 9.03 9.26 -6.50
N SER A 52 8.65 9.88 -5.38
CA SER A 52 8.96 9.40 -4.03
C SER A 52 8.33 8.04 -3.74
N LEU A 53 7.14 7.76 -4.28
CA LEU A 53 6.46 6.47 -4.14
C LEU A 53 7.32 5.34 -4.71
N PHE A 54 7.78 5.51 -5.95
CA PHE A 54 8.61 4.51 -6.62
C PHE A 54 9.99 4.38 -5.97
N TYR A 55 10.58 5.51 -5.55
CA TYR A 55 11.84 5.52 -4.82
C TYR A 55 11.71 4.78 -3.48
N GLY A 56 10.64 5.01 -2.73
CA GLY A 56 10.36 4.33 -1.46
C GLY A 56 10.16 2.83 -1.63
N ILE A 57 9.40 2.41 -2.66
CA ILE A 57 9.22 1.00 -3.00
C ILE A 57 10.55 0.37 -3.40
N GLY A 58 11.31 1.01 -4.29
CA GLY A 58 12.58 0.50 -4.80
C GLY A 58 13.63 0.36 -3.71
N THR A 59 13.79 1.36 -2.85
CA THR A 59 14.74 1.31 -1.73
C THR A 59 14.36 0.25 -0.70
N SER A 60 13.06 0.06 -0.45
CA SER A 60 12.56 -0.99 0.44
C SER A 60 12.83 -2.39 -0.12
N MET A 61 12.56 -2.60 -1.41
CA MET A 61 12.85 -3.85 -2.11
C MET A 61 14.36 -4.15 -2.12
N LEU A 62 15.19 -3.16 -2.41
CA LEU A 62 16.64 -3.30 -2.41
C LEU A 62 17.15 -3.72 -1.03
N ARG A 63 16.66 -3.08 0.04
CA ARG A 63 17.02 -3.42 1.43
C ARG A 63 16.67 -4.87 1.75
N LEU A 64 15.51 -5.33 1.30
CA LEU A 64 15.06 -6.71 1.46
C LEU A 64 15.98 -7.70 0.75
N ILE A 65 16.31 -7.44 -0.52
CA ILE A 65 17.18 -8.28 -1.33
C ILE A 65 18.57 -8.36 -0.70
N VAL A 66 19.17 -7.23 -0.35
CA VAL A 66 20.51 -7.18 0.25
C VAL A 66 20.53 -7.92 1.59
N GLY A 67 19.54 -7.68 2.46
CA GLY A 67 19.44 -8.38 3.73
C GLY A 67 19.31 -9.89 3.57
N LEU A 68 18.48 -10.34 2.62
CA LEU A 68 18.31 -11.75 2.30
C LEU A 68 19.61 -12.36 1.76
N THR A 69 20.31 -11.68 0.86
CA THR A 69 21.59 -12.16 0.32
C THR A 69 22.63 -12.33 1.42
N ILE A 70 22.74 -11.37 2.34
CA ILE A 70 23.65 -11.48 3.49
C ILE A 70 23.27 -12.67 4.38
N ALA A 71 21.97 -12.84 4.67
CA ALA A 71 21.49 -13.95 5.49
C ALA A 71 21.79 -15.31 4.86
N ILE A 72 21.58 -15.46 3.55
CA ILE A 72 21.87 -16.69 2.82
C ILE A 72 23.37 -16.98 2.85
N VAL A 73 24.21 -16.02 2.42
CA VAL A 73 25.66 -16.23 2.32
C VAL A 73 26.26 -16.50 3.70
N GLY A 74 25.91 -15.68 4.70
CA GLY A 74 26.39 -15.85 6.07
C GLY A 74 25.90 -17.17 6.69
N GLY A 75 24.61 -17.48 6.54
CA GLY A 75 24.01 -18.71 7.05
C GLY A 75 24.62 -19.96 6.42
N THR A 76 24.88 -19.95 5.10
CA THR A 76 25.54 -21.06 4.42
C THR A 76 26.98 -21.25 4.88
N ILE A 77 27.78 -20.17 4.98
CA ILE A 77 29.17 -20.27 5.46
C ILE A 77 29.21 -20.86 6.88
N LEU A 78 28.39 -20.32 7.79
CA LEU A 78 28.31 -20.84 9.16
C LEU A 78 27.83 -22.29 9.20
N GLY A 79 26.83 -22.65 8.40
CA GLY A 79 26.32 -24.01 8.30
C GLY A 79 27.39 -25.01 7.84
N ILE A 80 28.25 -24.63 6.89
CA ILE A 80 29.38 -25.47 6.44
C ILE A 80 30.39 -25.69 7.57
N PHE A 81 30.70 -24.66 8.37
CA PHE A 81 31.65 -24.79 9.48
C PHE A 81 31.11 -25.60 10.67
N MET A 82 29.78 -25.73 10.79
CA MET A 82 29.14 -26.50 11.85
C MET A 82 28.88 -27.96 11.48
N ALA A 83 28.99 -28.33 10.20
CA ALA A 83 28.81 -29.69 9.70
C ALA A 83 30.06 -30.55 9.92
#